data_AF-A0A7W0VTB8-F1
#
_entry.id   AF-A0A7W0VTB8-F1
#
_cell.length_a   1.000
_cell.length_b   1.000
_cell.length_c   1.000
_cell.angle_alpha   90.00
_cell.angle_beta   90.00
_cell.angle_gamma   90.00
#
_symmetry.space_group_name_H-M   'P 1'
#
loop_
_entity.id
_entity.type
_entity.pdbx_description
1 polymer ?
#
loop_
_entity_poly.entity_id
_entity_poly.type
_entity_poly.pdbx_seq_one_letter_code
_entity_poly.pdbx_strand_id
1 'polypeptide(L)'
;MAWSRVPRWSDEQLREAIAAATSFRDAAARLGAIETRKRVRRRARELGINTTHFLAPRDKARRWSDDDLRAAVVGARSIAHVLRTLGLRPAGGNFDHVQRRIAALSLDTSHILGQGGTSA
;
A
#
# COMPACT_ATOMS: atom_id res chain seq x y z
N MET A 1 -9.03 -27.63 -17.01
CA MET A 1 -7.93 -28.18 -16.17
C MET A 1 -7.54 -27.13 -15.15
N ALA A 2 -7.90 -27.34 -13.89
CA ALA A 2 -7.54 -26.43 -12.81
C ALA A 2 -6.05 -26.58 -12.51
N TRP A 3 -5.28 -25.51 -12.67
CA TRP A 3 -3.88 -25.46 -12.25
C TRP A 3 -3.84 -25.36 -10.73
N SER A 4 -4.15 -26.46 -10.06
CA SER A 4 -3.93 -26.60 -8.62
C SER A 4 -2.44 -26.81 -8.39
N ARG A 5 -1.65 -25.73 -8.45
CA ARG A 5 -0.31 -25.77 -7.84
C ARG A 5 -0.54 -25.98 -6.36
N VAL A 6 -0.41 -27.22 -5.90
CA VAL A 6 -0.39 -27.57 -4.49
C VAL A 6 0.56 -26.59 -3.80
N PRO A 7 0.11 -25.84 -2.77
CA PRO A 7 1.02 -25.03 -1.98
C PRO A 7 2.21 -25.91 -1.56
N ARG A 8 3.44 -25.44 -1.75
CA ARG A 8 4.65 -26.23 -1.38
C ARG A 8 4.82 -26.36 0.14
N TRP A 9 3.85 -25.89 0.90
CA TRP A 9 3.82 -25.81 2.34
C TRP A 9 2.47 -26.31 2.82
N SER A 10 2.49 -27.04 3.94
CA SER A 10 1.29 -27.50 4.63
C SER A 10 0.55 -26.34 5.30
N ASP A 11 -0.70 -26.57 5.67
CA ASP A 11 -1.45 -25.61 6.49
C ASP A 11 -0.76 -25.35 7.84
N GLU A 12 0.03 -26.32 8.34
CA GLU A 12 0.82 -26.17 9.56
C GLU A 12 2.02 -25.24 9.35
N GLN A 13 2.77 -25.43 8.26
CA GLN A 13 3.86 -24.52 7.90
C GLN A 13 3.36 -23.09 7.68
N LEU A 14 2.14 -22.92 7.15
CA LEU A 14 1.49 -21.61 7.07
C LEU A 14 1.19 -21.02 8.46
N ARG A 15 0.66 -21.82 9.39
CA ARG A 15 0.38 -21.36 10.76
C ARG A 15 1.64 -20.94 11.48
N GLU A 16 2.70 -21.75 11.42
CA GLU A 16 4.00 -21.43 12.01
C GLU A 16 4.59 -20.16 11.40
N ALA A 17 4.57 -20.03 10.07
CA ALA A 17 5.08 -18.85 9.39
C ALA A 17 4.29 -17.58 9.73
N ILE A 18 2.98 -17.69 9.93
CA ILE A 18 2.13 -16.57 10.37
C ILE A 18 2.38 -16.26 11.84
N ALA A 19 2.47 -17.26 12.72
CA ALA A 19 2.72 -17.04 14.14
C ALA A 19 4.07 -16.34 14.38
N ALA A 20 5.09 -16.69 13.60
CA ALA A 20 6.44 -16.11 13.70
C ALA A 20 6.61 -14.79 12.94
N ALA A 21 5.60 -14.33 12.19
CA ALA A 21 5.68 -13.14 11.35
C ALA A 21 4.90 -11.95 11.91
N THR A 22 5.33 -10.75 11.53
CA THR A 22 4.61 -9.50 11.80
C THR A 22 3.82 -9.00 10.58
N SER A 23 3.96 -9.64 9.42
CA SER A 23 3.23 -9.28 8.21
C SER A 23 3.11 -10.43 7.21
N PHE A 24 2.13 -10.36 6.29
CA PHE A 24 2.02 -11.32 5.17
C PHE A 24 3.24 -11.34 4.23
N ARG A 25 4.04 -10.27 4.19
CA ARG A 25 5.29 -10.26 3.42
C ARG A 25 6.37 -11.07 4.13
N ASP A 26 6.51 -10.86 5.43
CA ASP A 26 7.44 -11.63 6.27
C ASP A 26 7.03 -13.12 6.31
N ALA A 27 5.74 -13.41 6.53
CA ALA A 27 5.21 -14.77 6.45
C ALA A 27 5.49 -15.43 5.08
N ALA A 28 5.32 -14.69 3.97
CA ALA A 28 5.66 -15.21 2.64
C ALA A 28 7.16 -15.46 2.46
N ALA A 29 8.03 -14.60 3.00
CA ALA A 29 9.47 -14.79 2.95
C ALA A 29 9.89 -16.04 3.75
N ARG A 30 9.27 -16.28 4.91
CA ARG A 30 9.47 -17.46 5.77
C ARG A 30 9.01 -18.77 5.12
N LEU A 31 8.01 -18.71 4.24
CA LEU A 31 7.55 -19.84 3.43
C LEU A 31 8.42 -20.11 2.18
N GLY A 32 9.38 -19.24 1.87
CA GLY A 32 10.33 -19.38 0.77
C GLY A 32 9.95 -18.71 -0.56
N ALA A 33 10.87 -18.77 -1.53
CA ALA A 33 11.03 -17.80 -2.63
C ALA A 33 9.95 -17.74 -3.73
N ILE A 34 8.85 -18.50 -3.64
CA ILE A 34 7.81 -18.55 -4.69
C ILE A 34 6.46 -17.99 -4.19
N GLU A 35 6.32 -17.71 -2.89
CA GLU A 35 5.02 -17.30 -2.37
C GLU A 35 4.80 -15.80 -2.37
N THR A 36 3.61 -15.42 -2.83
CA THR A 36 3.19 -14.03 -2.82
C THR A 36 2.39 -13.74 -1.56
N ARG A 37 2.54 -12.52 -1.02
CA ARG A 37 1.69 -11.99 0.05
C ARG A 37 0.18 -12.22 -0.19
N LYS A 38 -0.25 -12.20 -1.45
CA LYS A 38 -1.66 -12.36 -1.85
C LYS A 38 -2.12 -13.79 -1.62
N ARG A 39 -1.29 -14.78 -1.97
CA ARG A 39 -1.61 -16.20 -1.81
C ARG A 39 -1.61 -16.63 -0.35
N VAL A 40 -0.60 -16.22 0.41
CA VAL A 40 -0.52 -16.44 1.87
C VAL A 40 -1.74 -15.84 2.58
N ARG A 41 -2.09 -14.58 2.25
CA ARG A 41 -3.29 -13.92 2.81
C ARG A 41 -4.59 -14.63 2.46
N ARG A 42 -4.73 -15.11 1.22
CA ARG A 42 -5.93 -15.83 0.80
C ARG A 42 -6.09 -17.12 1.60
N ARG A 43 -5.02 -17.91 1.70
CA ARG A 43 -5.05 -19.18 2.44
C ARG A 43 -5.25 -18.99 3.95
N ALA A 44 -4.64 -17.97 4.55
CA ALA A 44 -4.87 -17.63 5.96
C ALA A 44 -6.35 -17.34 6.26
N ARG A 45 -7.04 -16.65 5.34
CA ARG A 45 -8.48 -16.39 5.45
C ARG A 45 -9.33 -17.65 5.26
N GLU A 46 -8.99 -18.47 4.28
CA GLU A 46 -9.66 -19.76 4.05
C GLU A 46 -9.60 -20.67 5.29
N LEU A 47 -8.50 -20.60 6.04
CA LEU A 47 -8.27 -21.41 7.25
C LEU A 47 -8.65 -20.73 8.57
N GLY A 48 -9.13 -19.48 8.53
CA GLY A 48 -9.47 -18.73 9.75
C GLY A 48 -8.28 -18.46 10.67
N ILE A 49 -7.04 -18.39 10.15
CA ILE A 49 -5.85 -18.16 10.97
C ILE A 49 -5.88 -16.72 11.51
N ASN A 50 -5.70 -16.57 12.82
CA ASN A 50 -5.58 -15.26 13.46
C ASN A 50 -4.33 -14.55 12.94
N THR A 51 -4.52 -13.36 12.37
CA THR A 51 -3.42 -12.49 11.93
C THR A 51 -3.52 -11.10 12.55
N THR A 52 -4.21 -10.96 13.69
CA THR A 52 -4.41 -9.68 14.38
C THR A 52 -3.09 -9.17 14.96
N HIS A 53 -2.19 -10.09 15.33
CA HIS A 53 -0.82 -9.81 15.75
C HIS A 53 0.11 -9.44 14.60
N PHE A 54 -0.37 -9.44 13.35
CA PHE A 54 0.31 -8.72 12.29
C PHE A 54 0.17 -7.24 12.60
N LEU A 55 1.05 -6.79 13.50
CA LEU A 55 1.49 -5.43 13.61
C LEU A 55 1.98 -5.10 12.20
N ALA A 56 1.06 -4.59 11.37
CA ALA A 56 1.47 -3.87 10.20
C ALA A 56 2.60 -2.98 10.68
N PRO A 57 3.76 -2.96 10.01
CA PRO A 57 4.67 -1.86 10.20
C PRO A 57 3.84 -0.61 9.87
N ARG A 58 3.25 -0.01 10.91
CA ARG A 58 2.82 1.39 10.90
C ARG A 58 4.07 2.28 10.83
N ASP A 59 5.24 1.69 10.59
CA ASP A 59 6.55 2.29 10.31
C ASP A 59 6.81 2.53 8.82
N LYS A 60 5.81 2.32 7.96
CA LYS A 60 5.56 3.38 6.98
C LYS A 60 4.43 4.24 7.53
N ALA A 61 4.68 4.88 8.66
CA ALA A 61 3.97 6.10 9.01
C ALA A 61 3.96 6.89 7.71
N ARG A 62 2.77 7.24 7.24
CA ARG A 62 2.64 8.11 6.09
C ARG A 62 3.62 9.26 6.40
N ARG A 63 4.66 9.44 5.58
CA ARG A 63 5.76 10.39 5.89
C ARG A 63 5.25 11.83 6.05
N TRP A 64 3.98 12.01 5.78
CA TRP A 64 3.20 13.22 5.79
C TRP A 64 1.79 12.88 6.30
N SER A 65 1.24 13.78 7.10
CA SER A 65 -0.14 13.84 7.56
C SER A 65 -1.06 14.50 6.52
N ASP A 66 -2.37 14.51 6.76
CA ASP A 66 -3.29 15.23 5.88
C ASP A 66 -3.05 16.75 5.93
N ASP A 67 -2.59 17.29 7.07
CA ASP A 67 -2.19 18.68 7.19
C ASP A 67 -0.93 19.00 6.39
N ASP A 68 0.05 18.09 6.37
CA ASP A 68 1.23 18.22 5.51
C ASP A 68 0.84 18.23 4.03
N LEU A 69 -0.13 17.39 3.63
CA LEU A 69 -0.66 17.40 2.27
C LEU A 69 -1.38 18.73 1.96
N ARG A 70 -2.18 19.25 2.88
CA ARG A 70 -2.85 20.55 2.71
C ARG A 70 -1.82 21.67 2.54
N ALA A 71 -0.81 21.73 3.39
CA ALA A 71 0.28 22.71 3.31
C ALA A 71 1.05 22.59 1.99
N ALA A 72 1.37 21.36 1.57
CA ALA A 72 2.06 21.09 0.32
C ALA A 72 1.22 21.50 -0.90
N VAL A 73 -0.10 21.30 -0.88
CA VAL A 73 -1.01 21.69 -1.96
C VAL A 73 -1.06 23.22 -2.08
N VAL A 74 -1.23 23.96 -0.98
CA VAL A 74 -1.32 25.43 -0.99
C VAL A 74 -0.07 26.08 -1.63
N GLY A 75 1.12 25.57 -1.33
CA GLY A 75 2.37 26.11 -1.88
C GLY A 75 2.77 25.59 -3.26
N ALA A 76 2.08 24.57 -3.78
CA ALA A 76 2.48 23.89 -5.01
C ALA A 76 1.80 24.46 -6.27
N ARG A 77 2.55 24.45 -7.37
CA ARG A 77 2.04 24.75 -8.72
C ARG A 77 1.91 23.51 -9.62
N SER A 78 2.25 22.32 -9.11
CA SER A 78 2.11 21.04 -9.81
C SER A 78 2.01 19.88 -8.80
N ILE A 79 1.38 18.76 -9.17
CA ILE A 79 1.34 17.56 -8.31
C ILE A 79 2.75 17.01 -8.08
N ALA A 80 3.65 17.14 -9.05
CA ALA A 80 5.05 16.77 -8.86
C ALA A 80 5.74 17.62 -7.78
N HIS A 81 5.38 18.90 -7.64
CA HIS A 81 5.84 19.74 -6.53
C HIS A 81 5.28 19.22 -5.20
N VAL A 82 3.97 18.96 -5.09
CA VAL A 82 3.36 18.35 -3.90
C VAL A 82 4.10 17.09 -3.48
N LEU A 83 4.37 16.17 -4.43
CA LEU A 83 5.11 14.94 -4.15
C LEU A 83 6.50 15.21 -3.58
N ARG A 84 7.26 16.13 -4.17
CA ARG A 84 8.59 16.50 -3.66
C ARG A 84 8.54 17.09 -2.26
N THR A 85 7.58 17.97 -1.98
CA THR A 85 7.38 18.57 -0.65
C THR A 85 7.08 17.52 0.41
N LEU A 86 6.30 16.49 0.05
CA LEU A 86 5.98 15.36 0.92
C LEU A 86 7.10 14.30 1.02
N GLY A 87 8.28 14.58 0.45
CA GLY A 87 9.41 13.66 0.41
C GLY A 87 9.16 12.40 -0.43
N LEU A 88 8.21 12.45 -1.36
CA LEU A 88 7.86 11.37 -2.27
C LEU A 88 8.56 11.55 -3.62
N ARG A 89 8.91 10.42 -4.26
CA ARG A 89 9.40 10.43 -5.63
C ARG A 89 8.22 10.67 -6.60
N PRO A 90 8.34 11.59 -7.58
CA PRO A 90 7.36 11.75 -8.64
C PRO A 90 7.36 10.54 -9.59
N ALA A 91 6.67 9.48 -9.21
CA ALA A 91 6.51 8.25 -9.98
C ALA A 91 5.03 7.87 -10.03
N GLY A 92 4.58 7.22 -11.11
CA GLY A 92 3.15 7.03 -11.43
C GLY A 92 2.26 6.65 -10.24
N GLY A 93 2.62 5.62 -9.48
CA GLY A 93 1.81 5.18 -8.32
C GLY A 93 1.70 6.22 -7.18
N ASN A 94 2.65 7.13 -7.03
CA ASN A 94 2.57 8.21 -6.05
C ASN A 94 1.64 9.33 -6.52
N PHE A 95 1.58 9.62 -7.83
CA PHE A 95 0.62 10.58 -8.38
C PHE A 95 -0.81 10.14 -8.11
N ASP A 96 -1.17 8.91 -8.49
CA ASP A 96 -2.50 8.35 -8.26
C ASP A 96 -2.89 8.39 -6.78
N HIS A 97 -1.96 8.03 -5.91
CA HIS A 97 -2.22 7.97 -4.48
C HIS A 97 -2.45 9.37 -3.88
N VAL A 98 -1.63 10.36 -4.23
CA VAL A 98 -1.80 11.74 -3.75
C VAL A 98 -3.04 12.39 -4.33
N GLN A 99 -3.33 12.20 -5.61
CA GLN A 99 -4.56 12.73 -6.23
C GLN A 99 -5.82 12.15 -5.58
N ARG A 100 -5.87 10.84 -5.33
CA ARG A 100 -6.98 10.23 -4.58
C ARG A 100 -7.12 10.81 -3.18
N ARG A 101 -6.00 11.13 -2.51
CA ARG A 101 -6.05 11.71 -1.17
C ARG A 101 -6.51 13.17 -1.18
N ILE A 102 -6.06 13.96 -2.16
CA ILE A 102 -6.52 15.33 -2.42
C ILE A 102 -8.04 15.33 -2.65
N ALA A 103 -8.54 14.45 -3.51
CA ALA A 103 -9.96 14.33 -3.79
C ALA A 103 -10.76 13.92 -2.54
N ALA A 104 -10.25 12.95 -1.76
CA ALA A 104 -10.89 12.50 -0.52
C ALA A 104 -10.92 13.58 0.59
N LEU A 105 -10.05 14.57 0.53
CA LEU A 105 -9.98 15.71 1.46
C LEU A 105 -10.60 16.98 0.88
N SER A 106 -11.12 16.93 -0.35
CA SER A 106 -11.70 18.07 -1.08
C SER A 106 -10.81 19.32 -1.06
N LEU A 107 -9.49 19.14 -1.26
CA LEU A 107 -8.55 20.26 -1.28
C LEU A 107 -8.65 21.03 -2.59
N ASP A 108 -8.61 22.37 -2.51
CA ASP A 108 -8.53 23.22 -3.70
C ASP A 108 -7.20 23.00 -4.42
N THR A 109 -7.28 22.74 -5.73
CA THR A 109 -6.12 22.56 -6.61
C THR A 109 -6.21 23.42 -7.87
N SER A 110 -7.11 24.41 -7.88
CA SER A 110 -7.35 25.28 -9.03
C SER A 110 -6.10 26.05 -9.46
N HIS A 111 -5.19 26.34 -8.52
CA HIS A 111 -3.90 27.00 -8.74
C HIS A 111 -2.79 26.06 -9.25
N ILE A 112 -3.03 24.75 -9.32
CA ILE A 112 -2.07 23.76 -9.80
C ILE A 112 -2.09 23.73 -11.35
N LEU A 113 -1.09 24.39 -11.95
CA LEU A 113 -0.88 24.44 -13.39
C LEU A 113 -0.44 23.06 -13.90
N GLY A 114 -1.39 22.30 -14.47
CA GLY A 114 -1.16 20.93 -14.95
C GLY A 114 -2.33 19.98 -14.75
N GLN A 115 -3.42 20.40 -14.09
CA GLN A 115 -4.71 19.69 -14.05
C GLN A 115 -5.52 19.85 -15.37
N GLY A 116 -4.83 20.11 -16.49
CA GLY A 116 -5.44 20.18 -17.82
C GLY A 116 -5.65 18.79 -18.38
N GLY A 117 -6.67 18.09 -17.89
CA GLY A 117 -7.15 16.82 -18.43
C GLY A 117 -8.66 16.86 -18.55
N THR A 118 -9.14 17.49 -19.63
CA THR A 118 -10.42 17.25 -20.33
C THR A 118 -11.54 16.64 -19.50
N SER A 119 -12.44 17.50 -19.00
CA SER A 119 -13.86 17.13 -18.90
C SER A 119 -14.48 17.39 -20.27
N ALA A 120 -14.76 16.30 -21.00
CA ALA A 120 -15.64 16.27 -22.17
C ALA A 120 -16.40 14.94 -22.13
#